data_AF-A0A8I3WV65-F1
#
_entry.id   AF-A0A8I3WV65-F1
#
_cell.length_a   1.000
_cell.length_b   1.000
_cell.length_c   1.000
_cell.angle_alpha   90.00
_cell.angle_beta   90.00
_cell.angle_gamma   90.00
#
_symmetry.space_group_name_H-M   'P 1'
#
loop_
_entity.id
_entity.type
_entity.pdbx_description
1 polymer ?
#
loop_
_entity_poly.entity_id
_entity_poly.type
_entity_poly.pdbx_seq_one_letter_code
_entity_poly.pdbx_strand_id
1 'polypeptide(L)'
;MSKLEYKEIASDLTPVIEELQHAGFLQTESQLQELSEVLELLSAPELKSLAKTFHLLNPSGQKQQLVDSFLKLAKQRSVCTWGKNTPGIGAVILKRAKALAGQSVRICKGPRAVFSRILLLFSLTDSTEDEDAACGGQGQLSTVLLVNLGRMEFPSYTINRKTQIFQDRDDLIRYAAAVHMLSDISSAMANGNWEEAKELAQCAKRDWDRLKNHPSLRWHAELPVFLRCFTVGWIYTKILCRSVEILQRLHMYEEAVRELESLLSQRIYCPDSRGRWWDRLALNLHQHLKRLEPAIKCITEGLADPEVRTGHRLSLYQRAVRLRESPSCKKYKHLLQQLPEMAVQDVKHVTITGRLCPQHGMGKSVFVMEAGETADPTTVLCSVEELALAHYRRNGFDQGIHGEGSTFSTLYGLLLWDIIFMDGIPDVFRNACQAFPLDLCTDSFFTSRGPALEARLQLIHDAPVESLRAWVAATWQDQEGRVASLVSWDRFTSLEQAQDLVSCLGGRVLSGVCRRLAADFRHCRGGLPDLVVWNTPSHRCKLVEVKGPSDRLSHKQMIWLDELQKLGAEVEVCHVVAVGAKSQSLS
;
A
#
# COMPACT_ATOMS: atom_id res chain seq x y z
N MET A 1 -22.48 17.24 23.11
CA MET A 1 -21.72 18.33 23.76
C MET A 1 -20.77 17.79 24.82
N SER A 2 -21.22 16.95 25.76
CA SER A 2 -20.40 16.41 26.86
C SER A 2 -19.13 15.63 26.49
N LYS A 3 -18.95 15.27 25.22
CA LYS A 3 -17.75 14.58 24.72
C LYS A 3 -16.76 15.50 24.01
N LEU A 4 -17.07 16.79 23.85
CA LEU A 4 -16.16 17.78 23.26
C LEU A 4 -15.48 18.56 24.37
N GLU A 5 -14.19 18.32 24.57
CA GLU A 5 -13.36 19.02 25.56
C GLU A 5 -11.99 19.32 24.91
N TYR A 6 -11.74 20.60 24.62
CA TYR A 6 -10.50 21.09 24.00
C TYR A 6 -10.03 22.34 24.75
N LYS A 7 -9.31 22.13 25.86
CA LYS A 7 -8.92 23.19 26.82
C LYS A 7 -8.00 24.22 26.20
N GLU A 8 -7.23 23.82 25.20
CA GLU A 8 -6.34 24.67 24.42
C GLU A 8 -7.08 25.64 23.49
N ILE A 9 -8.36 25.36 23.18
CA ILE A 9 -9.22 26.24 22.37
C ILE A 9 -10.01 27.18 23.29
N ALA A 10 -10.80 26.62 24.20
CA ALA A 10 -11.57 27.38 25.18
C ALA A 10 -12.05 26.50 26.34
N SER A 11 -12.28 27.10 27.50
CA SER A 11 -12.89 26.43 28.65
C SER A 11 -14.40 26.15 28.46
N ASP A 12 -15.08 26.97 27.66
CA ASP A 12 -16.45 26.75 27.21
C ASP A 12 -16.50 26.87 25.68
N LEU A 13 -16.91 25.79 25.02
CA LEU A 13 -16.97 25.69 23.56
C LEU A 13 -18.30 26.21 22.98
N THR A 14 -19.29 26.55 23.81
CA THR A 14 -20.60 27.03 23.37
C THR A 14 -20.52 28.22 22.39
N PRO A 15 -19.78 29.32 22.68
CA PRO A 15 -19.70 30.45 21.74
C PRO A 15 -19.01 30.08 20.42
N VAL A 16 -18.01 29.19 20.47
CA VAL A 16 -17.29 28.70 19.27
C VAL A 16 -18.22 27.87 18.39
N ILE A 17 -19.07 27.04 19.00
CA ILE A 17 -20.05 26.23 18.29
C ILE A 17 -21.12 27.10 17.65
N GLU A 18 -21.60 28.13 18.35
CA GLU A 18 -22.56 29.09 17.81
C GLU A 18 -21.97 29.86 16.61
N GLU A 19 -20.71 30.29 16.70
CA GLU A 19 -20.00 30.92 15.58
C GLU A 19 -19.93 29.99 14.36
N LEU A 20 -19.47 28.76 14.55
CA LEU A 20 -19.35 27.76 13.48
C LEU A 20 -20.72 27.35 12.91
N GLN A 21 -21.76 27.35 13.74
CA GLN A 21 -23.13 27.11 13.28
C GLN A 21 -23.63 28.29 12.43
N HIS A 22 -23.41 29.53 12.89
CA HIS A 22 -23.80 30.74 12.16
C HIS A 22 -23.09 30.85 10.81
N ALA A 23 -21.81 30.47 10.76
CA ALA A 23 -21.02 30.38 9.54
C ALA A 23 -21.38 29.17 8.65
N GLY A 24 -22.28 28.28 9.09
CA GLY A 24 -22.74 27.13 8.31
C GLY A 24 -21.76 25.96 8.24
N PHE A 25 -20.78 25.88 9.15
CA PHE A 25 -19.84 24.75 9.26
C PHE A 25 -20.33 23.64 10.21
N LEU A 26 -21.17 23.98 11.19
CA LEU A 26 -21.77 23.01 12.13
C LEU A 26 -23.31 23.01 12.04
N GLN A 27 -23.87 21.84 12.29
CA GLN A 27 -25.30 21.58 12.48
C GLN A 27 -25.53 21.10 13.91
N THR A 28 -26.66 21.47 14.50
CA THR A 28 -27.07 20.99 15.84
C THR A 28 -28.09 19.85 15.74
N GLU A 29 -28.49 19.29 16.87
CA GLU A 29 -29.48 18.21 16.97
C GLU A 29 -30.84 18.59 16.35
N SER A 30 -31.13 19.88 16.17
CA SER A 30 -32.30 20.36 15.45
C SER A 30 -32.39 19.80 14.02
N GLN A 31 -31.25 19.63 13.35
CA GLN A 31 -31.14 19.14 11.98
C GLN A 31 -30.87 17.63 11.89
N LEU A 32 -30.75 16.94 13.03
CA LEU A 32 -30.54 15.50 13.11
C LEU A 32 -31.88 14.77 12.94
N GLN A 33 -32.16 14.29 11.72
CA GLN A 33 -33.46 13.71 11.35
C GLN A 33 -33.40 12.21 10.98
N GLU A 34 -32.23 11.69 10.62
CA GLU A 34 -32.07 10.29 10.25
C GLU A 34 -31.97 9.39 11.48
N LEU A 35 -32.85 8.40 11.57
CA LEU A 35 -32.91 7.50 12.73
C LEU A 35 -31.62 6.71 12.94
N SER A 36 -31.00 6.22 11.86
CA SER A 36 -29.71 5.52 11.93
C SER A 36 -28.62 6.38 12.56
N GLU A 37 -28.53 7.65 12.17
CA GLU A 37 -27.53 8.59 12.69
C GLU A 37 -27.71 8.85 14.20
N VAL A 38 -28.95 8.94 14.68
CA VAL A 38 -29.23 9.15 16.11
C VAL A 38 -28.91 7.90 16.92
N LEU A 39 -29.30 6.72 16.41
CA LEU A 39 -29.04 5.46 17.09
C LEU A 39 -27.54 5.17 17.21
N GLU A 40 -26.74 5.55 16.21
CA GLU A 40 -25.28 5.41 16.28
C GLU A 40 -24.64 6.31 17.33
N LEU A 41 -25.24 7.46 17.61
CA LEU A 41 -24.72 8.42 18.60
C LEU A 41 -24.88 7.93 20.04
N LEU A 42 -25.88 7.08 20.28
CA LEU A 42 -26.18 6.53 21.59
C LEU A 42 -25.12 5.52 22.04
N SER A 43 -24.78 5.57 23.32
CA SER A 43 -23.99 4.55 24.01
C SER A 43 -24.77 3.24 24.15
N ALA A 44 -24.05 2.14 24.39
CA ALA A 44 -24.69 0.84 24.57
C ALA A 44 -25.72 0.84 25.73
N PRO A 45 -25.47 1.45 26.91
CA PRO A 45 -26.48 1.55 27.96
C PRO A 45 -27.74 2.32 27.55
N GLU A 46 -27.59 3.42 26.81
CA GLU A 46 -28.72 4.24 26.32
C GLU A 46 -29.57 3.46 25.32
N LEU A 47 -28.93 2.74 24.38
CA LEU A 47 -29.62 1.85 23.43
C LEU A 47 -30.37 0.72 24.12
N LYS A 48 -29.78 0.11 25.16
CA LYS A 48 -30.45 -0.93 25.96
C LYS A 48 -31.66 -0.37 26.71
N SER A 49 -31.55 0.84 27.26
CA SER A 49 -32.66 1.53 27.91
C SER A 49 -33.80 1.78 26.92
N LEU A 50 -33.47 2.34 25.75
CA LEU A 50 -34.42 2.57 24.67
C LEU A 50 -35.07 1.25 24.22
N ALA A 51 -34.30 0.17 24.13
CA ALA A 51 -34.77 -1.14 23.70
C ALA A 51 -35.81 -1.73 24.67
N LYS A 52 -35.63 -1.51 25.98
CA LYS A 52 -36.62 -1.88 27.01
C LYS A 52 -37.90 -1.06 26.87
N THR A 53 -37.79 0.26 26.62
CA THR A 53 -38.96 1.13 26.42
C THR A 53 -39.81 0.74 25.23
N PHE A 54 -39.19 0.28 24.15
CA PHE A 54 -39.88 -0.17 22.93
C PHE A 54 -40.14 -1.69 22.89
N HIS A 55 -39.92 -2.40 24.01
CA HIS A 55 -40.17 -3.83 24.16
C HIS A 55 -39.54 -4.71 23.06
N LEU A 56 -38.30 -4.40 22.67
CA LEU A 56 -37.56 -5.26 21.73
C LEU A 56 -37.32 -6.65 22.36
N LEU A 57 -37.33 -7.70 21.53
CA LEU A 57 -37.21 -9.09 21.97
C LEU A 57 -35.91 -9.39 22.72
N ASN A 58 -34.81 -8.72 22.36
CA ASN A 58 -33.52 -8.89 23.03
C ASN A 58 -32.91 -7.53 23.41
N PRO A 59 -33.34 -6.90 24.52
CA PRO A 59 -32.82 -5.61 24.96
C PRO A 59 -31.37 -5.65 25.42
N SER A 60 -30.79 -6.83 25.61
CA SER A 60 -29.42 -7.04 26.10
C SER A 60 -28.43 -7.33 24.97
N GLY A 61 -28.88 -7.31 23.72
CA GLY A 61 -28.07 -7.60 22.54
C GLY A 61 -26.89 -6.65 22.33
N GLN A 62 -26.07 -6.98 21.34
CA GLN A 62 -24.96 -6.12 20.92
C GLN A 62 -25.48 -4.82 20.28
N LYS A 63 -24.68 -3.75 20.31
CA LYS A 63 -25.06 -2.42 19.81
C LYS A 63 -25.66 -2.50 18.40
N GLN A 64 -24.97 -3.15 17.47
CA GLN A 64 -25.40 -3.25 16.07
C GLN A 64 -26.74 -3.99 15.92
N GLN A 65 -26.93 -5.10 16.65
CA GLN A 65 -28.18 -5.87 16.62
C GLN A 65 -29.39 -5.04 17.10
N LEU A 66 -29.18 -4.20 18.11
CA LEU A 66 -30.21 -3.28 18.60
C LEU A 66 -30.52 -2.21 17.55
N VAL A 67 -29.50 -1.61 16.93
CA VAL A 67 -29.66 -0.62 15.84
C VAL A 67 -30.48 -1.24 14.69
N ASP A 68 -30.09 -2.41 14.21
CA ASP A 68 -30.79 -3.11 13.12
C ASP A 68 -32.24 -3.44 13.49
N SER A 69 -32.48 -3.85 14.74
CA SER A 69 -33.83 -4.13 15.24
C SER A 69 -34.70 -2.88 15.27
N PHE A 70 -34.16 -1.73 15.69
CA PHE A 70 -34.86 -0.46 15.65
C PHE A 70 -35.15 0.01 14.22
N LEU A 71 -34.17 -0.11 13.31
CA LEU A 71 -34.37 0.24 11.90
C LEU A 71 -35.42 -0.67 11.24
N LYS A 72 -35.45 -1.95 11.60
CA LYS A 72 -36.49 -2.88 11.15
C LYS A 72 -37.86 -2.50 11.70
N LEU A 73 -37.96 -2.21 13.00
CA LEU A 73 -39.20 -1.79 13.66
C LEU A 73 -39.74 -0.49 13.05
N ALA A 74 -38.87 0.49 12.78
CA ALA A 74 -39.24 1.76 12.16
C ALA A 74 -39.81 1.60 10.74
N LYS A 75 -39.42 0.53 10.02
CA LYS A 75 -39.92 0.19 8.67
C LYS A 75 -41.23 -0.60 8.69
N GLN A 76 -41.68 -1.10 9.83
CA GLN A 76 -42.95 -1.84 9.91
C GLN A 76 -44.13 -0.89 9.67
N ARG A 77 -45.06 -1.29 8.80
CA ARG A 77 -46.29 -0.53 8.57
C ARG A 77 -47.13 -0.55 9.85
N SER A 78 -47.60 0.63 10.27
CA SER A 78 -48.59 0.76 11.34
C SER A 78 -49.82 -0.10 11.01
N VAL A 79 -50.16 -1.07 11.86
CA VAL A 79 -51.31 -1.98 11.66
C VAL A 79 -52.63 -1.39 12.18
N CYS A 80 -52.65 -0.16 12.70
CA CYS A 80 -53.89 0.42 13.22
C CYS A 80 -53.89 1.95 13.15
N THR A 81 -54.49 2.53 12.10
CA THR A 81 -54.89 3.95 12.08
C THR A 81 -56.21 4.13 11.35
N TRP A 82 -57.31 3.86 12.03
CA TRP A 82 -58.56 4.60 11.84
C TRP A 82 -58.50 5.82 12.77
N GLY A 83 -58.27 7.01 12.20
CA GLY A 83 -58.18 8.27 12.95
C GLY A 83 -56.91 9.05 12.63
N LYS A 84 -57.06 10.36 12.41
CA LYS A 84 -56.07 11.30 11.85
C LYS A 84 -54.76 11.42 12.65
N ASN A 85 -53.65 11.66 11.94
CA ASN A 85 -52.39 12.30 12.36
C ASN A 85 -51.56 11.67 13.51
N THR A 86 -51.48 10.35 13.65
CA THR A 86 -50.45 9.74 14.51
C THR A 86 -49.11 9.61 13.77
N PRO A 87 -48.00 10.16 14.30
CA PRO A 87 -46.68 9.99 13.69
C PRO A 87 -46.29 8.51 13.72
N GLY A 88 -45.73 8.00 12.62
CA GLY A 88 -45.30 6.61 12.52
C GLY A 88 -44.33 6.23 13.64
N ILE A 89 -44.29 4.94 14.02
CA ILE A 89 -43.46 4.44 15.13
C ILE A 89 -41.99 4.88 15.03
N GLY A 90 -41.44 4.97 13.81
CA GLY A 90 -40.09 5.47 13.57
C GLY A 90 -39.87 6.91 14.04
N ALA A 91 -40.85 7.81 13.89
CA ALA A 91 -40.75 9.19 14.36
C ALA A 91 -40.81 9.28 15.90
N VAL A 92 -41.54 8.37 16.56
CA VAL A 92 -41.57 8.26 18.02
C VAL A 92 -40.23 7.76 18.56
N ILE A 93 -39.65 6.73 17.92
CA ILE A 93 -38.31 6.22 18.23
C ILE A 93 -37.29 7.34 18.07
N LEU A 94 -37.30 8.05 16.94
CA LEU A 94 -36.40 9.16 16.66
C LEU A 94 -36.49 10.25 17.74
N LYS A 95 -37.70 10.70 18.10
CA LYS A 95 -37.90 11.73 19.14
C LYS A 95 -37.32 11.29 20.49
N ARG A 96 -37.53 10.03 20.88
CA ARG A 96 -37.00 9.49 22.15
C ARG A 96 -35.49 9.29 22.10
N ALA A 97 -34.95 8.81 20.99
CA ALA A 97 -33.52 8.66 20.79
C ALA A 97 -32.81 10.01 20.85
N LYS A 98 -33.35 11.06 20.22
CA LYS A 98 -32.80 12.44 20.29
C LYS A 98 -32.80 12.98 21.72
N ALA A 99 -33.87 12.72 22.49
CA ALA A 99 -33.95 13.13 23.88
C ALA A 99 -32.88 12.45 24.77
N LEU A 100 -32.55 11.18 24.48
CA LEU A 100 -31.45 10.48 25.16
C LEU A 100 -30.08 10.99 24.73
N ALA A 101 -29.87 11.20 23.42
CA ALA A 101 -28.59 11.66 22.89
C ALA A 101 -28.22 13.09 23.37
N GLY A 102 -29.22 13.93 23.61
CA GLY A 102 -29.03 15.31 24.07
C GLY A 102 -28.40 16.23 23.02
N GLN A 103 -27.85 17.35 23.49
CA GLN A 103 -27.23 18.36 22.62
C GLN A 103 -26.06 17.76 21.82
N SER A 104 -26.15 17.86 20.51
CA SER A 104 -25.28 17.15 19.59
C SER A 104 -24.95 18.02 18.40
N VAL A 105 -23.70 17.98 17.95
CA VAL A 105 -23.25 18.74 16.79
C VAL A 105 -22.68 17.83 15.73
N ARG A 106 -22.77 18.24 14.47
CA ARG A 106 -22.21 17.55 13.33
C ARG A 106 -21.68 18.54 12.31
N ILE A 107 -20.54 18.22 11.70
CA ILE A 107 -19.98 19.02 10.60
C ILE A 107 -20.92 19.01 9.39
N CYS A 108 -21.18 20.18 8.82
CA CYS A 108 -21.96 20.33 7.59
C CYS A 108 -21.28 19.61 6.41
N LYS A 109 -22.04 18.74 5.73
CA LYS A 109 -21.53 17.94 4.60
C LYS A 109 -21.02 18.80 3.44
N GLY A 110 -21.68 19.93 3.16
CA GLY A 110 -21.34 20.83 2.05
C GLY A 110 -19.93 21.43 2.14
N PRO A 111 -19.63 22.25 3.17
CA PRO A 111 -18.28 22.81 3.37
C PRO A 111 -17.22 21.73 3.57
N ARG A 112 -17.54 20.65 4.30
CA ARG A 112 -16.63 19.49 4.45
C ARG A 112 -16.24 18.91 3.09
N ALA A 113 -17.17 18.76 2.15
CA ALA A 113 -16.88 18.25 0.82
C ALA A 113 -15.99 19.19 -0.02
N VAL A 114 -16.04 20.51 0.24
CA VAL A 114 -15.11 21.47 -0.38
C VAL A 114 -13.69 21.22 0.14
N PHE A 115 -13.49 21.22 1.46
CA PHE A 115 -12.17 20.97 2.04
C PHE A 115 -11.63 19.58 1.72
N SER A 116 -12.48 18.56 1.68
CA SER A 116 -12.10 17.20 1.26
C SER A 116 -11.52 17.19 -0.15
N ARG A 117 -12.10 17.95 -1.08
CA ARG A 117 -11.57 18.07 -2.46
C ARG A 117 -10.28 18.89 -2.52
N ILE A 118 -10.15 19.94 -1.71
CA ILE A 118 -8.89 20.70 -1.60
C ILE A 118 -7.77 19.79 -1.11
N LEU A 119 -8.05 18.98 -0.08
CA LEU A 119 -7.11 18.03 0.49
C LEU A 119 -6.75 16.92 -0.50
N LEU A 120 -7.72 16.43 -1.26
CA LEU A 120 -7.50 15.47 -2.35
C LEU A 120 -6.58 16.04 -3.44
N LEU A 121 -6.74 17.32 -3.82
CA LEU A 121 -5.87 17.99 -4.78
C LEU A 121 -4.45 18.21 -4.25
N PHE A 122 -4.31 18.42 -2.94
CA PHE A 122 -3.01 18.50 -2.28
C PHE A 122 -2.30 17.15 -2.31
N SER A 123 -3.00 16.05 -2.04
CA SER A 123 -2.42 14.70 -1.90
C SER A 123 -2.34 13.89 -3.19
N LEU A 124 -2.66 14.45 -4.36
CA LEU A 124 -2.38 13.75 -5.63
C LEU A 124 -0.90 13.43 -5.77
N THR A 125 -0.06 14.20 -5.09
CA THR A 125 1.39 14.07 -5.11
C THR A 125 1.94 13.08 -4.09
N ASP A 126 1.08 12.50 -3.26
CA ASP A 126 1.44 11.42 -2.35
C ASP A 126 1.39 10.07 -3.09
N SER A 127 2.18 9.11 -2.66
CA SER A 127 2.16 7.76 -3.22
C SER A 127 0.76 7.15 -3.03
N THR A 128 -0.01 7.04 -4.12
CA THR A 128 -1.35 6.38 -4.13
C THR A 128 -1.32 4.88 -3.78
N GLU A 129 -0.17 4.37 -3.34
CA GLU A 129 0.09 2.99 -2.93
C GLU A 129 0.18 2.82 -1.43
N ASP A 130 0.42 3.89 -0.69
CA ASP A 130 0.24 3.86 0.75
C ASP A 130 -1.26 3.82 0.97
N GLU A 131 -1.76 2.69 1.46
CA GLU A 131 -3.17 2.42 1.73
C GLU A 131 -3.74 3.32 2.86
N ASP A 132 -3.07 4.44 3.17
CA ASP A 132 -3.42 5.47 4.14
C ASP A 132 -4.63 6.32 3.71
N ALA A 133 -5.27 5.98 2.59
CA ALA A 133 -6.62 6.46 2.28
C ALA A 133 -7.62 6.17 3.42
N ALA A 134 -7.32 5.21 4.30
CA ALA A 134 -8.08 4.89 5.50
C ALA A 134 -8.12 6.01 6.56
N CYS A 135 -7.22 7.00 6.53
CA CYS A 135 -7.13 8.03 7.57
C CYS A 135 -8.00 9.28 7.32
N GLY A 136 -8.88 9.28 6.31
CA GLY A 136 -9.90 10.33 6.14
C GLY A 136 -9.36 11.76 6.04
N GLY A 137 -8.12 11.94 5.58
CA GLY A 137 -7.48 13.25 5.46
C GLY A 137 -6.47 13.61 6.57
N GLN A 138 -6.36 12.82 7.64
CA GLN A 138 -5.54 13.19 8.80
C GLN A 138 -4.05 13.29 8.50
N GLY A 139 -3.50 12.37 7.70
CA GLY A 139 -2.09 12.41 7.29
C GLY A 139 -1.75 13.64 6.46
N GLN A 140 -2.64 14.01 5.54
CA GLN A 140 -2.49 15.22 4.73
C GLN A 140 -2.54 16.49 5.58
N LEU A 141 -3.47 16.56 6.53
CA LEU A 141 -3.58 17.70 7.45
C LEU A 141 -2.34 17.83 8.35
N SER A 142 -1.81 16.70 8.83
CA SER A 142 -0.55 16.65 9.59
C SER A 142 0.62 17.18 8.76
N THR A 143 0.73 16.76 7.50
CA THR A 143 1.76 17.24 6.57
C THR A 143 1.68 18.75 6.38
N VAL A 144 0.48 19.29 6.09
CA VAL A 144 0.27 20.74 5.95
C VAL A 144 0.66 21.48 7.23
N LEU A 145 0.30 20.95 8.41
CA LEU A 145 0.66 21.54 9.69
C LEU A 145 2.18 21.55 9.91
N LEU A 146 2.87 20.44 9.66
CA LEU A 146 4.31 20.31 9.87
C LEU A 146 5.12 21.24 8.94
N VAL A 147 4.67 21.41 7.69
CA VAL A 147 5.24 22.38 6.76
C VAL A 147 5.07 23.81 7.29
N ASN A 148 3.85 24.18 7.70
CA ASN A 148 3.58 25.52 8.23
C ASN A 148 4.34 25.82 9.53
N LEU A 149 4.65 24.79 10.33
CA LEU A 149 5.48 24.90 11.52
C LEU A 149 6.99 24.92 11.23
N GLY A 150 7.41 24.81 9.96
CA GLY A 150 8.81 24.72 9.57
C GLY A 150 9.52 23.45 10.04
N ARG A 151 8.76 22.40 10.40
CA ARG A 151 9.29 21.11 10.88
C ARG A 151 9.43 20.08 9.77
N MET A 152 8.98 20.42 8.56
CA MET A 152 9.06 19.59 7.37
C MET A 152 9.47 20.46 6.19
N GLU A 153 10.58 20.11 5.54
CA GLU A 153 11.09 20.78 4.36
C GLU A 153 11.09 19.81 3.18
N PHE A 154 10.64 20.27 2.01
CA PHE A 154 10.64 19.47 0.79
C PHE A 154 11.87 19.76 -0.06
N PRO A 155 12.28 18.84 -0.95
CA PRO A 155 13.30 19.07 -1.97
C PRO A 155 13.01 20.34 -2.80
N SER A 156 14.06 21.00 -3.25
CA SER A 156 13.93 22.13 -4.18
C SER A 156 13.78 21.64 -5.61
N TYR A 157 12.76 22.13 -6.32
CA TYR A 157 12.49 21.85 -7.73
C TYR A 157 11.58 22.93 -8.32
N THR A 158 11.50 23.02 -9.65
CA THR A 158 10.62 23.99 -10.32
C THR A 158 9.25 23.39 -10.63
N ILE A 159 8.19 24.02 -10.13
CA ILE A 159 6.81 23.68 -10.51
C ILE A 159 6.59 24.06 -11.99
N ASN A 160 6.24 23.07 -12.82
CA ASN A 160 6.04 23.26 -14.25
C ASN A 160 4.83 22.46 -14.75
N ARG A 161 3.64 23.06 -14.68
CA ARG A 161 2.39 22.44 -15.16
C ARG A 161 2.14 22.82 -16.61
N LYS A 162 1.87 21.85 -17.48
CA LYS A 162 1.46 22.02 -18.88
C LYS A 162 0.14 21.35 -19.22
N THR A 163 -0.21 20.29 -18.49
CA THR A 163 -1.39 19.47 -18.77
C THR A 163 -2.43 19.61 -17.66
N GLN A 164 -3.71 19.72 -18.03
CA GLN A 164 -4.83 19.71 -17.10
C GLN A 164 -5.27 18.27 -16.79
N ILE A 165 -5.30 17.90 -15.51
CA ILE A 165 -5.73 16.56 -15.07
C ILE A 165 -7.27 16.44 -15.14
N PHE A 166 -7.98 17.33 -14.42
CA PHE A 166 -9.44 17.36 -14.37
C PHE A 166 -9.98 18.40 -15.32
N GLN A 167 -10.86 18.01 -16.23
CA GLN A 167 -11.43 18.91 -17.25
C GLN A 167 -12.23 20.06 -16.65
N ASP A 168 -13.02 19.76 -15.62
CA ASP A 168 -13.90 20.70 -14.98
C ASP A 168 -14.18 20.27 -13.52
N ARG A 169 -15.03 21.05 -12.85
CA ARG A 169 -15.49 20.76 -11.49
C ARG A 169 -16.15 19.39 -11.36
N ASP A 170 -16.95 18.99 -12.35
CA ASP A 170 -17.72 17.74 -12.26
C ASP A 170 -16.82 16.53 -12.44
N ASP A 171 -15.73 16.67 -13.20
CA ASP A 171 -14.69 15.65 -13.35
C ASP A 171 -13.95 15.37 -12.03
N LEU A 172 -13.58 16.43 -11.31
CA LEU A 172 -13.02 16.30 -9.96
C LEU A 172 -14.03 15.67 -8.99
N ILE A 173 -15.32 15.99 -9.11
CA ILE A 173 -16.36 15.40 -8.24
C ILE A 173 -16.52 13.91 -8.51
N ARG A 174 -16.55 13.50 -9.79
CA ARG A 174 -16.61 12.08 -10.17
C ARG A 174 -15.38 11.32 -9.67
N TYR A 175 -14.19 11.90 -9.82
CA TYR A 175 -12.95 11.33 -9.27
C TYR A 175 -13.02 11.17 -7.75
N ALA A 176 -13.37 12.23 -7.02
CA ALA A 176 -13.47 12.20 -5.56
C ALA A 176 -14.49 11.16 -5.07
N ALA A 177 -15.65 11.06 -5.71
CA ALA A 177 -16.66 10.05 -5.39
C ALA A 177 -16.13 8.62 -5.59
N ALA A 178 -15.40 8.37 -6.68
CA ALA A 178 -14.78 7.07 -6.93
C ALA A 178 -13.68 6.75 -5.89
N VAL A 179 -12.88 7.74 -5.47
CA VAL A 179 -11.85 7.56 -4.43
C VAL A 179 -12.49 7.18 -3.09
N HIS A 180 -13.59 7.85 -2.69
CA HIS A 180 -14.33 7.47 -1.49
C HIS A 180 -14.92 6.06 -1.58
N MET A 181 -15.51 5.69 -2.72
CA MET A 181 -16.02 4.33 -2.94
C MET A 181 -14.91 3.27 -2.82
N LEU A 182 -13.72 3.54 -3.37
CA LEU A 182 -12.57 2.64 -3.22
C LEU A 182 -12.15 2.51 -1.75
N SER A 183 -12.13 3.62 -1.01
CA SER A 183 -11.81 3.63 0.42
C SER A 183 -12.81 2.81 1.25
N ASP A 184 -14.11 2.96 0.98
CA ASP A 184 -15.16 2.20 1.68
C ASP A 184 -15.03 0.70 1.41
N ILE A 185 -14.77 0.31 0.16
CA ILE A 185 -14.52 -1.08 -0.22
C ILE A 185 -13.28 -1.63 0.50
N SER A 186 -12.17 -0.88 0.50
CA SER A 186 -10.94 -1.27 1.19
C SER A 186 -11.15 -1.43 2.70
N SER A 187 -11.90 -0.53 3.34
CA SER A 187 -12.23 -0.64 4.76
C SER A 187 -13.09 -1.87 5.06
N ALA A 188 -14.09 -2.17 4.23
CA ALA A 188 -14.91 -3.36 4.39
C ALA A 188 -14.08 -4.66 4.25
N MET A 189 -13.14 -4.69 3.29
CA MET A 189 -12.21 -5.81 3.12
C MET A 189 -11.29 -6.00 4.34
N ALA A 190 -10.71 -4.91 4.86
CA ALA A 190 -9.83 -4.95 6.02
C ALA A 190 -10.54 -5.47 7.29
N ASN A 191 -11.82 -5.15 7.45
CA ASN A 191 -12.66 -5.63 8.55
C ASN A 191 -13.20 -7.06 8.33
N GLY A 192 -12.94 -7.69 7.18
CA GLY A 192 -13.46 -9.02 6.83
C GLY A 192 -14.94 -9.03 6.44
N ASN A 193 -15.54 -7.87 6.18
CA ASN A 193 -16.94 -7.72 5.74
C ASN A 193 -17.06 -7.95 4.22
N TRP A 194 -16.79 -9.18 3.77
CA TRP A 194 -16.67 -9.50 2.34
C TRP A 194 -17.97 -9.32 1.54
N GLU A 195 -19.15 -9.57 2.13
CA GLU A 195 -20.43 -9.38 1.43
C GLU A 195 -20.77 -7.89 1.27
N GLU A 196 -20.50 -7.06 2.28
CA GLU A 196 -20.63 -5.60 2.17
C GLU A 196 -19.70 -5.04 1.09
N ALA A 197 -18.43 -5.47 1.10
CA ALA A 197 -17.45 -5.08 0.10
C ALA A 197 -17.89 -5.47 -1.32
N LYS A 198 -18.54 -6.63 -1.48
CA LYS A 198 -19.09 -7.10 -2.76
C LYS A 198 -20.23 -6.22 -3.25
N GLU A 199 -21.20 -5.88 -2.39
CA GLU A 199 -22.32 -5.01 -2.76
C GLU A 199 -21.85 -3.61 -3.17
N LEU A 200 -20.90 -3.04 -2.44
CA LEU A 200 -20.24 -1.77 -2.79
C LEU A 200 -19.53 -1.85 -4.14
N ALA A 201 -18.73 -2.90 -4.37
CA ALA A 201 -18.03 -3.11 -5.64
C ALA A 201 -18.99 -3.29 -6.83
N GLN A 202 -20.11 -3.99 -6.63
CA GLN A 202 -21.15 -4.13 -7.66
C GLN A 202 -21.85 -2.79 -7.96
N CYS A 203 -22.09 -1.97 -6.94
CA CYS A 203 -22.61 -0.62 -7.11
C CYS A 203 -21.65 0.23 -7.96
N ALA A 204 -20.37 0.24 -7.58
CA ALA A 204 -19.32 0.93 -8.29
C ALA A 204 -19.19 0.45 -9.75
N LYS A 205 -19.30 -0.86 -10.00
CA LYS A 205 -19.28 -1.41 -11.36
C LYS A 205 -20.44 -0.88 -12.22
N ARG A 206 -21.65 -0.81 -11.68
CA ARG A 206 -22.81 -0.23 -12.40
C ARG A 206 -22.60 1.24 -12.73
N ASP A 207 -22.03 2.00 -11.81
CA ASP A 207 -21.72 3.42 -12.05
C ASP A 207 -20.62 3.58 -13.10
N TRP A 208 -19.60 2.72 -13.08
CA TRP A 208 -18.57 2.70 -14.12
C TRP A 208 -19.15 2.38 -15.51
N ASP A 209 -20.03 1.37 -15.60
CA ASP A 209 -20.67 0.99 -16.87
C ASP A 209 -21.49 2.13 -17.47
N ARG A 210 -22.14 2.96 -16.64
CA ARG A 210 -22.85 4.17 -17.09
C ARG A 210 -21.90 5.26 -17.60
N LEU A 211 -20.67 5.31 -17.09
CA LEU A 211 -19.68 6.34 -17.42
C LEU A 211 -18.81 6.00 -18.64
N LYS A 212 -18.77 4.75 -19.12
CA LYS A 212 -17.85 4.27 -20.18
C LYS A 212 -17.84 5.11 -21.48
N ASN A 213 -18.94 5.80 -21.80
CA ASN A 213 -19.07 6.62 -23.01
C ASN A 213 -19.00 8.14 -22.72
N HIS A 214 -18.68 8.54 -21.48
CA HIS A 214 -18.63 9.94 -21.10
C HIS A 214 -17.47 10.67 -21.81
N PRO A 215 -17.67 11.89 -22.35
CA PRO A 215 -16.65 12.60 -23.14
C PRO A 215 -15.31 12.79 -22.42
N SER A 216 -15.33 13.00 -21.08
CA SER A 216 -14.11 13.21 -20.30
C SER A 216 -13.13 12.03 -20.35
N LEU A 217 -13.60 10.80 -20.60
CA LEU A 217 -12.74 9.62 -20.63
C LEU A 217 -11.79 9.60 -21.83
N ARG A 218 -12.14 10.28 -22.94
CA ARG A 218 -11.25 10.42 -24.09
C ARG A 218 -10.02 11.23 -23.72
N TRP A 219 -10.23 12.35 -23.03
CA TRP A 219 -9.14 13.16 -22.49
C TRP A 219 -8.28 12.37 -21.49
N HIS A 220 -8.92 11.64 -20.57
CA HIS A 220 -8.19 10.83 -19.58
C HIS A 220 -7.26 9.81 -20.25
N ALA A 221 -7.70 9.18 -21.34
CA ALA A 221 -6.92 8.19 -22.07
C ALA A 221 -5.67 8.80 -22.78
N GLU A 222 -5.66 10.09 -23.07
CA GLU A 222 -4.54 10.80 -23.69
C GLU A 222 -3.49 11.26 -22.67
N LEU A 223 -3.86 11.36 -21.38
CA LEU A 223 -2.93 11.74 -20.31
C LEU A 223 -1.75 10.74 -20.22
N PRO A 224 -0.53 11.21 -19.91
CA PRO A 224 0.57 10.32 -19.59
C PRO A 224 0.22 9.48 -18.35
N VAL A 225 0.77 8.27 -18.26
CA VAL A 225 0.39 7.28 -17.22
C VAL A 225 0.49 7.86 -15.80
N PHE A 226 1.53 8.66 -15.52
CA PHE A 226 1.76 9.31 -14.23
C PHE A 226 0.76 10.42 -13.87
N LEU A 227 -0.08 10.88 -14.82
CA LEU A 227 -1.23 11.75 -14.54
C LEU A 227 -2.56 10.99 -14.67
N ARG A 228 -2.62 10.00 -15.56
CA ARG A 228 -3.80 9.17 -15.80
C ARG A 228 -4.24 8.42 -14.54
N CYS A 229 -3.32 8.14 -13.62
CA CYS A 229 -3.62 7.56 -12.31
C CYS A 229 -4.54 8.42 -11.42
N PHE A 230 -4.66 9.72 -11.72
CA PHE A 230 -5.55 10.66 -11.03
C PHE A 230 -6.90 10.87 -11.74
N THR A 231 -7.37 9.86 -12.47
CA THR A 231 -8.62 9.92 -13.23
C THR A 231 -9.65 8.91 -12.74
N VAL A 232 -10.93 9.20 -12.99
CA VAL A 232 -12.04 8.35 -12.56
C VAL A 232 -11.95 6.92 -13.09
N GLY A 233 -11.52 6.75 -14.35
CA GLY A 233 -11.37 5.43 -14.96
C GLY A 233 -10.27 4.58 -14.31
N TRP A 234 -9.19 5.22 -13.84
CA TRP A 234 -8.15 4.53 -13.09
C TRP A 234 -8.66 4.02 -11.73
N ILE A 235 -9.42 4.86 -11.00
CA ILE A 235 -9.97 4.47 -9.70
C ILE A 235 -10.99 3.34 -9.83
N TYR A 236 -11.90 3.40 -10.81
CA TYR A 236 -12.80 2.27 -11.06
C TYR A 236 -12.06 1.00 -11.46
N THR A 237 -10.97 1.11 -12.22
CA THR A 237 -10.12 -0.06 -12.52
C THR A 237 -9.48 -0.64 -11.25
N LYS A 238 -9.00 0.20 -10.31
CA LYS A 238 -8.57 -0.25 -8.97
C LYS A 238 -9.70 -0.93 -8.19
N ILE A 239 -10.91 -0.38 -8.22
CA ILE A 239 -12.10 -0.99 -7.58
C ILE A 239 -12.38 -2.38 -8.16
N LEU A 240 -12.36 -2.53 -9.49
CA LEU A 240 -12.54 -3.82 -10.15
C LEU A 240 -11.44 -4.83 -9.79
N CYS A 241 -10.20 -4.37 -9.59
CA CYS A 241 -9.13 -5.22 -9.04
C CYS A 241 -9.47 -5.74 -7.65
N ARG A 242 -9.99 -4.88 -6.75
CA ARG A 242 -10.45 -5.30 -5.43
C ARG A 242 -11.66 -6.22 -5.51
N SER A 243 -12.56 -6.00 -6.47
CA SER A 243 -13.69 -6.89 -6.73
C SER A 243 -13.24 -8.33 -7.03
N VAL A 244 -12.17 -8.52 -7.81
CA VAL A 244 -11.58 -9.86 -8.03
C VAL A 244 -11.13 -10.50 -6.72
N GLU A 245 -10.46 -9.74 -5.84
CA GLU A 245 -10.00 -10.25 -4.53
C GLU A 245 -11.18 -10.68 -3.65
N ILE A 246 -12.24 -9.85 -3.61
CA ILE A 246 -13.48 -10.12 -2.88
C ILE A 246 -14.15 -11.40 -3.40
N LEU A 247 -14.31 -11.52 -4.73
CA LEU A 247 -14.90 -12.70 -5.37
C LEU A 247 -14.10 -13.97 -5.05
N GLN A 248 -12.77 -13.90 -5.08
CA GLN A 248 -11.91 -15.03 -4.71
C GLN A 248 -12.04 -15.42 -3.24
N ARG A 249 -12.17 -14.44 -2.34
CA ARG A 249 -12.42 -14.69 -0.90
C ARG A 249 -13.77 -15.34 -0.66
N LEU A 250 -14.78 -14.99 -1.45
CA LEU A 250 -16.11 -15.61 -1.43
C LEU A 250 -16.20 -16.89 -2.30
N HIS A 251 -15.07 -17.39 -2.81
CA HIS A 251 -14.98 -18.59 -3.65
C HIS A 251 -15.79 -18.54 -4.96
N MET A 252 -16.10 -17.34 -5.45
CA MET A 252 -16.79 -17.06 -6.72
C MET A 252 -15.78 -16.96 -7.87
N TYR A 253 -15.12 -18.08 -8.20
CA TYR A 253 -13.98 -18.09 -9.11
C TYR A 253 -14.35 -17.87 -10.58
N GLU A 254 -15.56 -18.26 -11.01
CA GLU A 254 -16.09 -18.02 -12.35
C GLU A 254 -16.35 -16.53 -12.60
N GLU A 255 -16.92 -15.81 -11.63
CA GLU A 255 -17.05 -14.35 -11.65
C GLU A 255 -15.67 -13.69 -11.65
N ALA A 256 -14.77 -14.13 -10.78
CA ALA A 256 -13.42 -13.57 -10.70
C ALA A 256 -12.65 -13.68 -12.02
N VAL A 257 -12.79 -14.80 -12.73
CA VAL A 257 -12.22 -15.01 -14.07
C VAL A 257 -12.81 -14.03 -15.09
N ARG A 258 -14.13 -13.85 -15.11
CA ARG A 258 -14.80 -12.88 -16.02
C ARG A 258 -14.34 -11.45 -15.77
N GLU A 259 -14.20 -11.04 -14.51
CA GLU A 259 -13.67 -9.72 -14.17
C GLU A 259 -12.21 -9.56 -14.59
N LEU A 260 -11.37 -10.58 -14.39
CA LEU A 260 -9.97 -10.57 -14.82
C LEU A 260 -9.84 -10.47 -16.34
N GLU A 261 -10.63 -11.22 -17.10
CA GLU A 261 -10.69 -11.14 -18.56
C GLU A 261 -11.11 -9.74 -19.03
N SER A 262 -12.11 -9.15 -18.39
CA SER A 262 -12.55 -7.77 -18.63
C SER A 262 -11.42 -6.76 -18.36
N LEU A 263 -10.72 -6.87 -17.22
CA LEU A 263 -9.58 -6.03 -16.87
C LEU A 263 -8.42 -6.15 -17.88
N LEU A 264 -8.12 -7.36 -18.34
CA LEU A 264 -7.04 -7.66 -19.28
C LEU A 264 -7.36 -7.24 -20.72
N SER A 265 -8.64 -7.15 -21.09
CA SER A 265 -9.08 -6.75 -22.43
C SER A 265 -8.79 -5.29 -22.78
N GLN A 266 -8.66 -4.41 -21.77
CA GLN A 266 -8.33 -3.00 -21.94
C GLN A 266 -6.84 -2.74 -21.65
N ARG A 267 -6.29 -1.64 -22.19
CA ARG A 267 -4.88 -1.22 -21.98
C ARG A 267 -4.71 0.23 -21.53
N ILE A 268 -5.80 0.91 -21.18
CA ILE A 268 -5.79 2.33 -20.84
C ILE A 268 -5.39 2.53 -19.37
N TYR A 269 -5.94 1.71 -18.47
CA TYR A 269 -5.83 1.89 -17.03
C TYR A 269 -5.04 0.75 -16.37
N CYS A 270 -4.25 1.11 -15.36
CA CYS A 270 -3.46 0.20 -14.52
C CYS A 270 -2.60 -0.82 -15.31
N PRO A 271 -1.78 -0.39 -16.30
CA PRO A 271 -0.91 -1.30 -17.03
C PRO A 271 0.07 -2.07 -16.11
N ASP A 272 0.53 -1.43 -15.03
CA ASP A 272 1.38 -2.00 -13.99
C ASP A 272 0.73 -3.21 -13.26
N SER A 273 -0.60 -3.28 -13.22
CA SER A 273 -1.33 -4.38 -12.57
C SER A 273 -1.50 -5.62 -13.47
N ARG A 274 -1.16 -5.55 -14.76
CA ARG A 274 -1.42 -6.63 -15.73
C ARG A 274 -0.70 -7.92 -15.38
N GLY A 275 0.53 -7.85 -14.88
CA GLY A 275 1.25 -9.03 -14.41
C GLY A 275 0.52 -9.77 -13.29
N ARG A 276 -0.05 -9.03 -12.35
CA ARG A 276 -0.86 -9.59 -11.26
C ARG A 276 -2.16 -10.20 -11.81
N TRP A 277 -2.83 -9.52 -12.75
CA TRP A 277 -4.07 -10.04 -13.34
C TRP A 277 -3.84 -11.34 -14.11
N TRP A 278 -2.80 -11.41 -14.94
CA TRP A 278 -2.45 -12.62 -15.67
C TRP A 278 -2.11 -13.78 -14.73
N ASP A 279 -1.28 -13.55 -13.71
CA ASP A 279 -0.94 -14.62 -12.75
C ASP A 279 -2.17 -15.10 -11.96
N ARG A 280 -3.05 -14.18 -11.53
CA ARG A 280 -4.31 -14.56 -10.85
C ARG A 280 -5.29 -15.28 -11.78
N LEU A 281 -5.39 -14.89 -13.04
CA LEU A 281 -6.22 -15.58 -14.04
C LEU A 281 -5.71 -17.00 -14.27
N ALA A 282 -4.40 -17.16 -14.51
CA ALA A 282 -3.77 -18.45 -14.68
C ALA A 282 -3.95 -19.35 -13.44
N LEU A 283 -3.83 -18.78 -12.23
CA LEU A 283 -4.06 -19.49 -10.98
C LEU A 283 -5.53 -19.94 -10.84
N ASN A 284 -6.50 -19.07 -11.10
CA ASN A 284 -7.92 -19.41 -11.01
C ASN A 284 -8.30 -20.52 -12.00
N LEU A 285 -7.90 -20.37 -13.26
CA LEU A 285 -8.17 -21.36 -14.30
C LEU A 285 -7.55 -22.72 -13.97
N HIS A 286 -6.29 -22.74 -13.52
CA HIS A 286 -5.58 -23.96 -13.21
C HIS A 286 -6.04 -24.60 -11.88
N GLN A 287 -5.97 -23.86 -10.77
CA GLN A 287 -6.13 -24.44 -9.43
C GLN A 287 -7.58 -24.55 -8.98
N HIS A 288 -8.42 -23.56 -9.28
CA HIS A 288 -9.79 -23.51 -8.78
C HIS A 288 -10.78 -24.11 -9.78
N LEU A 289 -10.74 -23.68 -11.05
CA LEU A 289 -11.66 -24.15 -12.08
C LEU A 289 -11.20 -25.42 -12.81
N LYS A 290 -9.95 -25.86 -12.61
CA LYS A 290 -9.35 -27.06 -13.23
C LYS A 290 -9.42 -27.08 -14.77
N ARG A 291 -9.40 -25.90 -15.41
CA ARG A 291 -9.44 -25.72 -16.87
C ARG A 291 -8.03 -25.56 -17.43
N LEU A 292 -7.39 -26.69 -17.76
CA LEU A 292 -5.97 -26.73 -18.16
C LEU A 292 -5.67 -25.99 -19.45
N GLU A 293 -6.46 -26.22 -20.51
CA GLU A 293 -6.22 -25.61 -21.82
C GLU A 293 -6.38 -24.08 -21.81
N PRO A 294 -7.47 -23.51 -21.23
CA PRO A 294 -7.54 -22.08 -20.98
C PRO A 294 -6.40 -21.54 -20.11
N ALA A 295 -5.97 -22.28 -19.08
CA ALA A 295 -4.85 -21.86 -18.24
C ALA A 295 -3.54 -21.77 -19.04
N ILE A 296 -3.26 -22.73 -19.93
CA ILE A 296 -2.08 -22.71 -20.80
C ILE A 296 -2.14 -21.52 -21.75
N LYS A 297 -3.28 -21.29 -22.42
CA LYS A 297 -3.47 -20.14 -23.30
C LYS A 297 -3.24 -18.81 -22.54
N CYS A 298 -3.83 -18.68 -21.36
CA CYS A 298 -3.65 -17.53 -20.47
C CYS A 298 -2.17 -17.30 -20.11
N ILE A 299 -1.41 -18.35 -19.81
CA ILE A 299 0.02 -18.23 -19.49
C ILE A 299 0.82 -17.75 -20.71
N THR A 300 0.56 -18.30 -21.89
CA THR A 300 1.24 -17.91 -23.13
C THR A 300 0.96 -16.45 -23.48
N GLU A 301 -0.30 -16.01 -23.39
CA GLU A 301 -0.70 -14.62 -23.62
C GLU A 301 -0.07 -13.67 -22.59
N GLY A 302 -0.05 -14.06 -21.31
CA GLY A 302 0.61 -13.29 -20.25
C GLY A 302 2.13 -13.18 -20.42
N LEU A 303 2.80 -14.22 -20.92
CA LEU A 303 4.23 -14.16 -21.25
C LEU A 303 4.52 -13.35 -22.53
N ALA A 304 3.54 -13.17 -23.41
CA ALA A 304 3.64 -12.31 -24.59
C ALA A 304 3.33 -10.84 -24.29
N ASP A 305 2.69 -10.54 -23.17
CA ASP A 305 2.32 -9.19 -22.77
C ASP A 305 3.54 -8.41 -22.21
N PRO A 306 3.95 -7.29 -22.84
CA PRO A 306 5.15 -6.55 -22.43
C PRO A 306 5.02 -5.87 -21.06
N GLU A 307 3.79 -5.64 -20.57
CA GLU A 307 3.55 -5.04 -19.25
C GLU A 307 3.75 -6.02 -18.10
N VAL A 308 3.87 -7.33 -18.41
CA VAL A 308 4.09 -8.38 -17.41
C VAL A 308 5.56 -8.43 -17.03
N ARG A 309 5.85 -7.74 -15.92
CA ARG A 309 7.21 -7.55 -15.42
C ARG A 309 7.70 -8.68 -14.53
N THR A 310 9.03 -8.71 -14.42
CA THR A 310 9.92 -9.50 -13.57
C THR A 310 9.25 -10.61 -12.74
N GLY A 311 8.74 -10.31 -11.54
CA GLY A 311 8.24 -11.33 -10.61
C GLY A 311 7.03 -12.13 -11.14
N HIS A 312 6.06 -11.46 -11.78
CA HIS A 312 4.89 -12.16 -12.34
C HIS A 312 5.25 -12.94 -13.59
N ARG A 313 6.17 -12.41 -14.41
CA ARG A 313 6.68 -13.10 -15.59
C ARG A 313 7.33 -14.43 -15.23
N LEU A 314 8.18 -14.45 -14.20
CA LEU A 314 8.78 -15.68 -13.68
C LEU A 314 7.72 -16.63 -13.10
N SER A 315 6.72 -16.09 -12.39
CA SER A 315 5.65 -16.93 -11.83
C SER A 315 4.83 -17.65 -12.90
N LEU A 316 4.48 -16.95 -13.98
CA LEU A 316 3.81 -17.53 -15.15
C LEU A 316 4.68 -18.60 -15.81
N TYR A 317 5.97 -18.30 -16.03
CA TYR A 317 6.92 -19.25 -16.61
C TYR A 317 7.05 -20.53 -15.76
N GLN A 318 7.26 -20.40 -14.45
CA GLN A 318 7.36 -21.55 -13.54
C GLN A 318 6.05 -22.35 -13.46
N ARG A 319 4.89 -21.70 -13.60
CA ARG A 319 3.59 -22.40 -13.73
C ARG A 319 3.53 -23.18 -15.04
N ALA A 320 4.02 -22.62 -16.14
CA ALA A 320 4.10 -23.28 -17.45
C ALA A 320 4.98 -24.54 -17.39
N VAL A 321 6.17 -24.44 -16.79
CA VAL A 321 7.11 -25.56 -16.60
C VAL A 321 6.47 -26.67 -15.77
N ARG A 322 5.87 -26.34 -14.62
CA ARG A 322 5.17 -27.33 -13.77
C ARG A 322 4.01 -28.01 -14.48
N LEU A 323 3.24 -27.27 -15.29
CA LEU A 323 2.18 -27.84 -16.11
C LEU A 323 2.75 -28.79 -17.17
N ARG A 324 3.82 -28.40 -17.87
CA ARG A 324 4.47 -29.21 -18.91
C ARG A 324 4.98 -30.56 -18.39
N GLU A 325 5.44 -30.59 -17.15
CA GLU A 325 5.96 -31.79 -16.47
C GLU A 325 4.87 -32.63 -15.79
N SER A 326 3.67 -32.08 -15.62
CA SER A 326 2.58 -32.76 -14.93
C SER A 326 1.97 -33.90 -15.78
N PRO A 327 1.72 -35.09 -15.20
CA PRO A 327 1.08 -36.20 -15.90
C PRO A 327 -0.29 -35.85 -16.49
N SER A 328 -1.06 -34.97 -15.82
CA SER A 328 -2.40 -34.54 -16.25
C SER A 328 -2.39 -33.67 -17.51
N CYS A 329 -1.22 -33.13 -17.88
CA CYS A 329 -1.05 -32.20 -18.99
C CYS A 329 -0.34 -32.80 -20.21
N LYS A 330 -0.10 -34.12 -20.24
CA LYS A 330 0.58 -34.80 -21.36
C LYS A 330 -0.02 -34.48 -22.73
N LYS A 331 -1.36 -34.41 -22.83
CA LYS A 331 -2.07 -34.05 -24.07
C LYS A 331 -1.80 -32.63 -24.57
N TYR A 332 -1.47 -31.71 -23.67
CA TYR A 332 -1.24 -30.28 -23.97
C TYR A 332 0.24 -29.92 -24.06
N LYS A 333 1.15 -30.90 -23.98
CA LYS A 333 2.60 -30.66 -24.01
C LYS A 333 3.04 -29.89 -25.25
N HIS A 334 2.38 -30.11 -26.38
CA HIS A 334 2.66 -29.40 -27.64
C HIS A 334 2.44 -27.88 -27.53
N LEU A 335 1.49 -27.42 -26.71
CA LEU A 335 1.22 -26.00 -26.47
C LEU A 335 2.29 -25.31 -25.60
N LEU A 336 3.15 -26.09 -24.93
CA LEU A 336 4.17 -25.62 -23.98
C LEU A 336 5.60 -25.85 -24.50
N GLN A 337 5.76 -26.16 -25.79
CA GLN A 337 7.08 -26.40 -26.40
C GLN A 337 7.86 -25.10 -26.65
N GLN A 338 7.16 -24.02 -27.01
CA GLN A 338 7.77 -22.73 -27.38
C GLN A 338 7.81 -21.74 -26.19
N LEU A 339 8.18 -22.19 -25.00
CA LEU A 339 8.34 -21.28 -23.86
C LEU A 339 9.67 -20.53 -23.97
N PRO A 340 9.69 -19.21 -23.72
CA PRO A 340 10.94 -18.47 -23.66
C PRO A 340 11.80 -19.02 -22.52
N GLU A 341 13.08 -19.23 -22.77
CA GLU A 341 13.99 -19.67 -21.72
C GLU A 341 14.20 -18.54 -20.71
N MET A 342 13.74 -18.77 -19.48
CA MET A 342 13.94 -17.85 -18.36
C MET A 342 14.68 -18.60 -17.25
N ALA A 343 16.00 -18.52 -17.28
CA ALA A 343 16.85 -19.06 -16.23
C ALA A 343 17.11 -17.97 -15.17
N VAL A 344 16.87 -18.32 -13.92
CA VAL A 344 17.29 -17.54 -12.74
C VAL A 344 18.35 -18.39 -12.06
N GLN A 345 19.55 -17.85 -11.88
CA GLN A 345 20.64 -18.61 -11.28
C GLN A 345 20.33 -18.89 -9.81
N ASP A 346 20.70 -20.09 -9.36
CA ASP A 346 20.64 -20.43 -7.94
C ASP A 346 21.77 -19.73 -7.19
N VAL A 347 21.50 -19.41 -5.93
CA VAL A 347 22.39 -18.62 -5.09
C VAL A 347 22.91 -19.49 -3.94
N LYS A 348 23.87 -18.98 -3.17
CA LYS A 348 24.37 -19.73 -2.02
C LYS A 348 23.34 -19.73 -0.89
N HIS A 349 23.05 -20.91 -0.34
CA HIS A 349 22.17 -21.08 0.82
C HIS A 349 22.99 -21.50 2.05
N VAL A 350 22.69 -20.89 3.20
CA VAL A 350 23.27 -21.25 4.51
C VAL A 350 22.14 -21.46 5.51
N THR A 351 22.43 -22.22 6.57
CA THR A 351 21.46 -22.52 7.62
C THR A 351 22.05 -22.19 8.99
N ILE A 352 21.30 -21.42 9.78
CA ILE A 352 21.62 -21.11 11.18
C ILE A 352 20.50 -21.61 12.09
N THR A 353 20.80 -21.73 13.37
CA THR A 353 19.84 -22.17 14.39
C THR A 353 19.46 -21.02 15.32
N GLY A 354 18.18 -20.95 15.67
CA GLY A 354 17.65 -19.97 16.63
C GLY A 354 16.70 -20.63 17.62
N ARG A 355 16.78 -20.25 18.91
CA ARG A 355 15.80 -20.70 19.91
C ARG A 355 14.49 -19.94 19.72
N LEU A 356 13.41 -20.62 19.36
CA LEU A 356 12.12 -19.98 19.10
C LEU A 356 11.40 -19.66 20.42
N CYS A 357 10.93 -18.43 20.59
CA CYS A 357 10.08 -18.06 21.72
C CYS A 357 8.65 -18.58 21.49
N PRO A 358 8.06 -19.35 22.43
CA PRO A 358 6.67 -19.78 22.30
C PRO A 358 5.75 -18.56 22.24
N GLN A 359 4.90 -18.48 21.21
CA GLN A 359 3.85 -17.48 21.10
C GLN A 359 2.49 -18.16 21.01
N HIS A 360 1.48 -17.58 21.67
CA HIS A 360 0.08 -17.97 21.51
C HIS A 360 -0.58 -17.04 20.48
N GLY A 361 -0.68 -17.49 19.22
CA GLY A 361 -1.40 -16.77 18.17
C GLY A 361 -0.69 -16.73 16.82
N MET A 362 -1.31 -16.06 15.85
CA MET A 362 -0.71 -15.76 14.55
C MET A 362 0.11 -14.47 14.68
N GLY A 363 1.43 -14.55 14.53
CA GLY A 363 2.37 -13.43 14.63
C GLY A 363 3.72 -13.73 13.99
N LYS A 364 4.58 -12.72 13.84
CA LYS A 364 5.96 -12.91 13.37
C LYS A 364 6.74 -13.76 14.39
N SER A 365 7.50 -14.73 13.91
CA SER A 365 8.34 -15.57 14.76
C SER A 365 9.36 -14.72 15.52
N VAL A 366 9.41 -14.87 16.85
CA VAL A 366 10.39 -14.21 17.73
C VAL A 366 11.36 -15.24 18.26
N PHE A 367 12.65 -14.89 18.25
CA PHE A 367 13.74 -15.75 18.69
C PHE A 367 14.38 -15.21 19.97
N VAL A 368 15.05 -16.10 20.69
CA VAL A 368 15.78 -15.81 21.92
C VAL A 368 17.27 -15.83 21.62
N MET A 369 17.96 -14.75 21.97
CA MET A 369 19.40 -14.60 21.84
C MET A 369 20.00 -14.22 23.20
N GLU A 370 21.15 -14.80 23.54
CA GLU A 370 21.94 -14.37 24.70
C GLU A 370 22.86 -13.22 24.27
N ALA A 371 22.73 -12.07 24.93
CA ALA A 371 23.49 -10.85 24.68
C ALA A 371 24.37 -10.51 25.89
N GLY A 372 25.65 -10.22 25.64
CA GLY A 372 26.64 -9.79 26.63
C GLY A 372 27.86 -10.71 26.72
N GLU A 373 29.07 -10.12 26.71
CA GLU A 373 30.35 -10.80 27.01
C GLU A 373 30.70 -10.75 28.51
N THR A 374 29.85 -10.13 29.33
CA THR A 374 30.03 -9.94 30.78
C THR A 374 29.34 -11.02 31.61
N ALA A 375 29.74 -11.13 32.89
CA ALA A 375 29.40 -12.23 33.82
C ALA A 375 27.90 -12.56 34.01
N ASP A 376 26.98 -11.68 33.60
CA ASP A 376 25.53 -11.92 33.58
C ASP A 376 24.99 -11.87 32.14
N PRO A 377 24.79 -13.03 31.46
CA PRO A 377 24.23 -13.06 30.12
C PRO A 377 22.76 -12.61 30.12
N THR A 378 22.48 -11.48 29.48
CA THR A 378 21.10 -11.02 29.30
C THR A 378 20.43 -11.77 28.16
N THR A 379 19.26 -12.34 28.45
CA THR A 379 18.43 -12.98 27.43
C THR A 379 17.56 -11.93 26.74
N VAL A 380 17.72 -11.77 25.42
CA VAL A 380 17.02 -10.75 24.62
C VAL A 380 16.13 -11.44 23.59
N LEU A 381 14.92 -10.89 23.40
CA LEU A 381 14.02 -11.30 22.32
C LEU A 381 14.38 -10.53 21.05
N CYS A 382 14.44 -11.23 19.93
CA CYS A 382 14.89 -10.66 18.65
C CYS A 382 14.09 -11.21 17.47
N SER A 383 14.14 -10.48 16.36
CA SER A 383 13.62 -10.92 15.07
C SER A 383 14.53 -11.97 14.41
N VAL A 384 14.06 -12.55 13.30
CA VAL A 384 14.86 -13.52 12.52
C VAL A 384 16.07 -12.84 11.87
N GLU A 385 15.91 -11.58 11.47
CA GLU A 385 16.93 -10.76 10.82
C GLU A 385 18.01 -10.30 11.83
N GLU A 386 17.61 -9.96 13.05
CA GLU A 386 18.55 -9.63 14.15
C GLU A 386 19.40 -10.83 14.55
N LEU A 387 18.81 -12.04 14.58
CA LEU A 387 19.53 -13.29 14.81
C LEU A 387 20.57 -13.54 13.70
N ALA A 388 20.19 -13.32 12.44
CA ALA A 388 21.10 -13.43 11.30
C ALA A 388 22.24 -12.39 11.39
N LEU A 389 21.95 -11.13 11.70
CA LEU A 389 22.98 -10.10 11.93
C LEU A 389 24.00 -10.53 13.00
N ALA A 390 23.53 -11.10 14.12
CA ALA A 390 24.43 -11.61 15.16
C ALA A 390 25.28 -12.79 14.71
N HIS A 391 24.76 -13.65 13.81
CA HIS A 391 25.57 -14.68 13.16
C HIS A 391 26.65 -14.07 12.27
N TYR A 392 26.32 -13.12 11.40
CA TYR A 392 27.32 -12.49 10.51
C TYR A 392 28.38 -11.70 11.27
N ARG A 393 28.03 -11.03 12.37
CA ARG A 393 29.01 -10.40 13.28
C ARG A 393 30.05 -11.38 13.80
N ARG A 394 29.61 -12.56 14.27
CA ARG A 394 30.53 -13.63 14.71
C ARG A 394 31.37 -14.23 13.58
N ASN A 395 30.94 -14.08 12.33
CA ASN A 395 31.65 -14.53 11.13
C ASN A 395 32.48 -13.41 10.47
N GLY A 396 32.78 -12.35 11.23
CA GLY A 396 33.71 -11.31 10.81
C GLY A 396 33.09 -10.17 10.01
N PHE A 397 31.76 -10.02 9.96
CA PHE A 397 31.12 -8.83 9.40
C PHE A 397 30.74 -7.88 10.54
N ASP A 398 31.65 -6.96 10.90
CA ASP A 398 31.48 -6.06 12.06
C ASP A 398 30.32 -5.07 11.89
N GLN A 399 29.93 -4.77 10.64
CA GLN A 399 28.81 -3.89 10.31
C GLN A 399 27.66 -4.64 9.65
N GLY A 400 26.44 -4.14 9.83
CA GLY A 400 25.28 -4.63 9.11
C GLY A 400 24.02 -3.81 9.31
N ILE A 401 23.20 -3.74 8.27
CA ILE A 401 21.92 -3.00 8.24
C ILE A 401 20.81 -3.97 7.84
N HIS A 402 19.75 -4.02 8.66
CA HIS A 402 18.46 -4.57 8.25
C HIS A 402 17.61 -3.42 7.72
N GLY A 403 17.49 -3.32 6.39
CA GLY A 403 16.80 -2.21 5.74
C GLY A 403 16.06 -2.56 4.47
N GLU A 404 16.08 -3.82 4.04
CA GLU A 404 15.42 -4.30 2.83
C GLU A 404 15.75 -3.38 1.63
N GLY A 405 14.75 -3.06 0.80
CA GLY A 405 14.91 -2.13 -0.32
C GLY A 405 15.25 -0.69 0.07
N SER A 406 14.99 -0.25 1.31
CA SER A 406 15.18 1.15 1.70
C SER A 406 16.65 1.56 1.81
N THR A 407 17.55 0.62 2.12
CA THR A 407 19.00 0.85 2.11
C THR A 407 19.44 1.29 0.70
N PHE A 408 19.02 0.55 -0.32
CA PHE A 408 19.40 0.83 -1.71
C PHE A 408 18.63 2.00 -2.31
N SER A 409 17.36 2.19 -1.97
CA SER A 409 16.62 3.38 -2.43
C SER A 409 17.22 4.66 -1.87
N THR A 410 17.71 4.63 -0.62
CA THR A 410 18.38 5.77 0.01
C THR A 410 19.69 6.09 -0.71
N LEU A 411 20.54 5.08 -0.97
CA LEU A 411 21.77 5.28 -1.75
C LEU A 411 21.49 5.78 -3.17
N TYR A 412 20.46 5.24 -3.84
CA TYR A 412 19.99 5.72 -5.13
C TYR A 412 19.56 7.19 -5.08
N GLY A 413 18.76 7.57 -4.08
CA GLY A 413 18.34 8.95 -3.87
C GLY A 413 19.51 9.89 -3.62
N LEU A 414 20.52 9.48 -2.83
CA LEU A 414 21.71 10.28 -2.55
C LEU A 414 22.60 10.48 -3.79
N LEU A 415 22.78 9.45 -4.62
CA LEU A 415 23.67 9.48 -5.78
C LEU A 415 23.05 10.14 -7.03
N LEU A 416 21.72 10.21 -7.10
CA LEU A 416 20.98 10.74 -8.25
C LEU A 416 20.02 11.89 -7.89
N TRP A 417 20.17 12.50 -6.72
CA TRP A 417 19.26 13.53 -6.20
C TRP A 417 18.97 14.64 -7.22
N ASP A 418 20.02 15.22 -7.79
CA ASP A 418 19.93 16.31 -8.77
C ASP A 418 19.20 15.90 -10.06
N ILE A 419 19.28 14.63 -10.47
CA ILE A 419 18.57 14.08 -11.63
C ILE A 419 17.12 13.76 -11.28
N ILE A 420 16.86 13.24 -10.08
CA ILE A 420 15.50 12.97 -9.60
C ILE A 420 14.69 14.27 -9.54
N PHE A 421 15.29 15.34 -9.03
CA PHE A 421 14.68 16.67 -8.88
C PHE A 421 15.02 17.65 -10.00
N MET A 422 15.49 17.17 -11.16
CA MET A 422 15.89 18.04 -12.25
C MET A 422 14.71 18.80 -12.88
N ASP A 423 15.02 20.00 -13.39
CA ASP A 423 14.10 20.79 -14.20
C ASP A 423 13.95 20.24 -15.63
N GLY A 424 13.07 20.87 -16.42
CA GLY A 424 12.94 20.61 -17.86
C GLY A 424 11.92 19.52 -18.23
N ILE A 425 11.33 18.86 -17.24
CA ILE A 425 10.33 17.81 -17.44
C ILE A 425 8.95 18.35 -17.07
N PRO A 426 8.01 18.47 -18.02
CA PRO A 426 6.70 19.03 -17.74
C PRO A 426 5.87 18.09 -16.87
N ASP A 427 4.99 18.68 -16.07
CA ASP A 427 3.93 18.03 -15.29
C ASP A 427 4.34 17.12 -14.13
N VAL A 428 5.62 16.81 -13.95
CA VAL A 428 6.12 15.91 -12.88
C VAL A 428 6.20 16.60 -11.51
N PHE A 429 6.43 17.92 -11.47
CA PHE A 429 6.32 18.75 -10.27
C PHE A 429 5.19 19.76 -10.45
N ARG A 430 4.14 19.59 -9.65
CA ARG A 430 2.89 20.34 -9.73
C ARG A 430 2.69 21.23 -8.53
N ASN A 431 3.01 20.83 -7.31
CA ASN A 431 2.92 21.69 -6.14
C ASN A 431 4.26 21.74 -5.38
N ALA A 432 4.35 22.55 -4.33
CA ALA A 432 5.59 22.75 -3.57
C ALA A 432 5.84 21.69 -2.48
N CYS A 433 4.95 20.71 -2.34
CA CYS A 433 4.97 19.70 -1.28
C CYS A 433 5.03 18.28 -1.86
N GLN A 434 5.89 18.07 -2.86
CA GLN A 434 6.18 16.76 -3.42
C GLN A 434 7.50 16.19 -2.89
N ALA A 435 7.45 14.95 -2.42
CA ALA A 435 8.63 14.20 -2.00
C ALA A 435 9.34 13.48 -3.18
N PHE A 436 8.75 13.52 -4.38
CA PHE A 436 9.27 12.90 -5.60
C PHE A 436 8.59 13.47 -6.86
N PRO A 437 9.21 13.33 -8.06
CA PRO A 437 8.54 13.64 -9.32
C PRO A 437 7.45 12.61 -9.63
N LEU A 438 6.28 13.03 -10.12
CA LEU A 438 5.11 12.14 -10.28
C LEU A 438 5.37 10.95 -11.22
N ASP A 439 6.34 11.05 -12.12
CA ASP A 439 6.71 10.00 -13.05
C ASP A 439 7.64 8.92 -12.47
N LEU A 440 8.18 9.09 -11.24
CA LEU A 440 9.19 8.20 -10.62
C LEU A 440 8.86 6.70 -10.72
N CYS A 441 7.60 6.34 -10.51
CA CYS A 441 7.13 4.95 -10.52
C CYS A 441 6.63 4.50 -11.91
N THR A 442 7.05 5.17 -12.97
CA THR A 442 6.64 4.87 -14.35
C THR A 442 7.85 4.76 -15.26
N ASP A 443 7.69 4.02 -16.35
CA ASP A 443 8.70 3.85 -17.38
C ASP A 443 9.13 5.21 -18.01
N SER A 444 8.28 6.24 -17.89
CA SER A 444 8.59 7.58 -18.37
C SER A 444 9.66 8.32 -17.56
N PHE A 445 9.92 7.92 -16.31
CA PHE A 445 10.98 8.53 -15.49
C PHE A 445 12.34 8.39 -16.15
N PHE A 446 12.68 7.16 -16.58
CA PHE A 446 13.94 6.88 -17.22
C PHE A 446 14.02 7.52 -18.61
N THR A 447 12.98 7.36 -19.43
CA THR A 447 13.01 7.85 -20.82
C THR A 447 13.07 9.37 -20.90
N SER A 448 12.39 10.09 -19.98
CA SER A 448 12.41 11.56 -19.92
C SER A 448 13.75 12.13 -19.43
N ARG A 449 14.60 11.30 -18.80
CA ARG A 449 15.90 11.67 -18.22
C ARG A 449 17.07 10.92 -18.85
N GLY A 450 16.84 10.21 -19.96
CA GLY A 450 17.75 9.20 -20.51
C GLY A 450 19.21 9.66 -20.62
N PRO A 451 19.52 10.80 -21.27
CA PRO A 451 20.90 11.28 -21.39
C PRO A 451 21.59 11.53 -20.05
N ALA A 452 20.89 12.17 -19.10
CA ALA A 452 21.45 12.49 -17.78
C ALA A 452 21.65 11.22 -16.94
N LEU A 453 20.67 10.30 -16.97
CA LEU A 453 20.75 9.02 -16.28
C LEU A 453 21.88 8.17 -16.83
N GLU A 454 21.98 7.99 -18.15
CA GLU A 454 23.05 7.17 -18.75
C GLU A 454 24.43 7.73 -18.42
N ALA A 455 24.62 9.04 -18.50
CA ALA A 455 25.88 9.68 -18.13
C ALA A 455 26.23 9.46 -16.65
N ARG A 456 25.27 9.67 -15.73
CA ARG A 456 25.50 9.48 -14.29
C ARG A 456 25.73 8.02 -13.94
N LEU A 457 24.99 7.09 -14.54
CA LEU A 457 25.13 5.66 -14.29
C LEU A 457 26.50 5.15 -14.77
N GLN A 458 26.99 5.62 -15.91
CA GLN A 458 28.34 5.29 -16.38
C GLN A 458 29.41 5.90 -15.46
N LEU A 459 29.21 7.16 -15.05
CA LEU A 459 30.10 7.84 -14.13
C LEU A 459 30.16 7.15 -12.75
N ILE A 460 29.04 6.63 -12.24
CA ILE A 460 29.01 5.80 -11.02
C ILE A 460 29.71 4.46 -11.24
N HIS A 461 29.50 3.82 -12.40
CA HIS A 461 30.10 2.52 -12.71
C HIS A 461 31.63 2.57 -12.65
N ASP A 462 32.21 3.63 -13.22
CA ASP A 462 33.67 3.81 -13.31
C ASP A 462 34.27 4.57 -12.12
N ALA A 463 33.43 4.98 -11.15
CA ALA A 463 33.84 5.81 -10.03
C ALA A 463 34.82 5.08 -9.09
N PRO A 464 35.94 5.72 -8.70
CA PRO A 464 36.71 5.25 -7.57
C PRO A 464 35.94 5.49 -6.26
N VAL A 465 36.34 4.76 -5.21
CA VAL A 465 35.67 4.79 -3.89
C VAL A 465 35.56 6.21 -3.33
N GLU A 466 36.61 7.02 -3.48
CA GLU A 466 36.68 8.39 -2.99
C GLU A 466 35.61 9.27 -3.63
N SER A 467 35.32 9.06 -4.92
CA SER A 467 34.26 9.81 -5.63
C SER A 467 32.87 9.42 -5.12
N LEU A 468 32.62 8.14 -4.88
CA LEU A 468 31.35 7.66 -4.32
C LEU A 468 31.11 8.26 -2.93
N ARG A 469 32.12 8.24 -2.06
CA ARG A 469 32.06 8.84 -0.72
C ARG A 469 31.79 10.34 -0.79
N ALA A 470 32.45 11.04 -1.71
CA ALA A 470 32.29 12.48 -1.89
C ALA A 470 30.89 12.85 -2.39
N TRP A 471 30.32 12.12 -3.34
CA TRP A 471 28.97 12.39 -3.84
C TRP A 471 27.89 12.14 -2.79
N VAL A 472 28.02 11.04 -2.03
CA VAL A 472 27.11 10.77 -0.90
C VAL A 472 27.18 11.90 0.13
N ALA A 473 28.39 12.34 0.50
CA ALA A 473 28.57 13.44 1.45
C ALA A 473 28.00 14.77 0.95
N ALA A 474 28.22 15.12 -0.32
CA ALA A 474 27.70 16.35 -0.90
C ALA A 474 26.18 16.41 -0.81
N THR A 475 25.48 15.36 -1.27
CA THR A 475 24.02 15.31 -1.17
C THR A 475 23.55 15.27 0.27
N TRP A 476 24.22 14.53 1.16
CA TRP A 476 23.85 14.48 2.57
C TRP A 476 23.90 15.87 3.21
N GLN A 477 25.02 16.58 3.06
CA GLN A 477 25.22 17.90 3.67
C GLN A 477 24.23 18.95 3.15
N ASP A 478 23.87 18.89 1.86
CA ASP A 478 22.99 19.87 1.24
C ASP A 478 21.48 19.59 1.45
N GLN A 479 21.12 18.34 1.77
CA GLN A 479 19.73 17.88 1.71
C GLN A 479 19.22 17.21 3.00
N GLU A 480 20.08 16.94 3.99
CA GLU A 480 19.70 16.24 5.23
C GLU A 480 18.42 16.83 5.86
N GLY A 481 17.48 15.94 6.19
CA GLY A 481 16.19 16.30 6.77
C GLY A 481 15.10 16.65 5.76
N ARG A 482 15.41 16.85 4.47
CA ARG A 482 14.39 17.08 3.44
C ARG A 482 13.60 15.81 3.15
N VAL A 483 12.28 15.96 3.00
CA VAL A 483 11.36 14.84 2.77
C VAL A 483 11.39 14.41 1.32
N ALA A 484 12.24 13.43 1.00
CA ALA A 484 12.23 12.72 -0.27
C ALA A 484 11.84 11.25 -0.05
N SER A 485 10.89 10.73 -0.82
CA SER A 485 10.32 9.39 -0.58
C SER A 485 11.33 8.25 -0.74
N LEU A 486 12.45 8.52 -1.41
CA LEU A 486 13.51 7.55 -1.65
C LEU A 486 14.53 7.48 -0.51
N VAL A 487 14.67 8.55 0.26
CA VAL A 487 15.76 8.76 1.22
C VAL A 487 15.21 8.73 2.64
N SER A 488 15.59 7.68 3.37
CA SER A 488 15.35 7.58 4.80
C SER A 488 16.61 8.05 5.54
N TRP A 489 16.60 9.28 6.06
CA TRP A 489 17.76 9.89 6.73
C TRP A 489 18.22 9.12 7.98
N ASP A 490 17.33 8.36 8.60
CA ASP A 490 17.56 7.49 9.76
C ASP A 490 17.98 6.06 9.39
N ARG A 491 18.04 5.72 8.09
CA ARG A 491 18.45 4.39 7.63
C ARG A 491 19.91 4.08 7.97
N PHE A 492 20.75 5.10 7.90
CA PHE A 492 22.15 5.02 8.30
C PHE A 492 22.31 5.72 9.64
N THR A 493 23.13 5.15 10.53
CA THR A 493 23.44 5.76 11.83
C THR A 493 24.25 7.05 11.68
N SER A 494 24.99 7.20 10.58
CA SER A 494 25.78 8.37 10.25
C SER A 494 26.10 8.43 8.75
N LEU A 495 26.52 9.62 8.27
CA LEU A 495 27.10 9.78 6.95
C LEU A 495 28.31 8.85 6.73
N GLU A 496 29.15 8.66 7.75
CA GLU A 496 30.32 7.78 7.67
C GLU A 496 29.91 6.33 7.37
N GLN A 497 28.84 5.83 8.00
CA GLN A 497 28.32 4.49 7.72
C GLN A 497 27.83 4.35 6.27
N ALA A 498 27.16 5.37 5.74
CA ALA A 498 26.73 5.39 4.33
C ALA A 498 27.94 5.40 3.37
N GLN A 499 28.96 6.19 3.69
CA GLN A 499 30.21 6.26 2.93
C GLN A 499 30.98 4.94 2.94
N ASP A 500 31.07 4.27 4.09
CA ASP A 500 31.72 2.97 4.22
C ASP A 500 30.98 1.91 3.40
N LEU A 501 29.65 1.91 3.43
CA LEU A 501 28.87 0.97 2.65
C LEU A 501 29.08 1.16 1.13
N VAL A 502 29.05 2.39 0.61
CA VAL A 502 29.31 2.62 -0.83
C VAL A 502 30.74 2.26 -1.22
N SER A 503 31.69 2.37 -0.28
CA SER A 503 33.07 1.92 -0.48
C SER A 503 33.15 0.40 -0.67
N CYS A 504 32.38 -0.35 0.10
CA CYS A 504 32.34 -1.81 0.03
C CYS A 504 31.52 -2.35 -1.16
N LEU A 505 30.42 -1.67 -1.54
CA LEU A 505 29.60 -2.07 -2.69
C LEU A 505 30.32 -1.79 -4.03
N GLY A 506 31.01 -0.66 -4.11
CA GLY A 506 31.72 -0.22 -5.31
C GLY A 506 30.81 0.27 -6.45
N GLY A 507 31.43 0.94 -7.43
CA GLY A 507 30.72 1.64 -8.50
C GLY A 507 29.86 0.74 -9.38
N ARG A 508 30.36 -0.45 -9.74
CA ARG A 508 29.66 -1.40 -10.62
C ARG A 508 28.32 -1.86 -10.05
N VAL A 509 28.30 -2.29 -8.78
CA VAL A 509 27.07 -2.76 -8.12
C VAL A 509 26.10 -1.59 -7.94
N LEU A 510 26.58 -0.44 -7.46
CA LEU A 510 25.76 0.75 -7.25
C LEU A 510 25.12 1.23 -8.55
N SER A 511 25.89 1.30 -9.65
CA SER A 511 25.38 1.69 -10.96
C SER A 511 24.31 0.73 -11.46
N GLY A 512 24.52 -0.58 -11.35
CA GLY A 512 23.55 -1.59 -11.76
C GLY A 512 22.23 -1.52 -10.98
N VAL A 513 22.31 -1.36 -9.66
CA VAL A 513 21.13 -1.19 -8.80
C VAL A 513 20.40 0.12 -9.12
N CYS A 514 21.13 1.25 -9.22
CA CYS A 514 20.55 2.55 -9.57
C CYS A 514 19.86 2.53 -10.94
N ARG A 515 20.47 1.86 -11.94
CA ARG A 515 19.87 1.70 -13.28
C ARG A 515 18.54 0.98 -13.18
N ARG A 516 18.49 -0.12 -12.43
CA ARG A 516 17.27 -0.95 -12.30
C ARG A 516 16.18 -0.22 -11.52
N LEU A 517 16.54 0.52 -10.48
CA LEU A 517 15.61 1.38 -9.73
C LEU A 517 15.09 2.54 -10.59
N ALA A 518 15.94 3.20 -11.38
CA ALA A 518 15.51 4.27 -12.27
C ALA A 518 14.63 3.77 -13.43
N ALA A 519 14.93 2.58 -13.98
CA ALA A 519 14.19 2.04 -15.11
C ALA A 519 12.79 1.53 -14.73
N ASP A 520 12.63 0.93 -13.54
CA ASP A 520 11.35 0.33 -13.13
C ASP A 520 11.20 0.29 -11.60
N PHE A 521 11.23 1.47 -10.96
CA PHE A 521 11.18 1.62 -9.50
C PHE A 521 10.00 0.87 -8.88
N ARG A 522 8.82 0.97 -9.51
CA ARG A 522 7.57 0.35 -9.04
C ARG A 522 7.70 -1.15 -8.79
N HIS A 523 8.36 -1.86 -9.69
CA HIS A 523 8.47 -3.31 -9.62
C HIS A 523 9.75 -3.77 -8.95
N CYS A 524 10.79 -2.93 -8.96
CA CYS A 524 12.12 -3.22 -8.44
C CYS A 524 12.33 -2.77 -6.98
N ARG A 525 11.57 -1.82 -6.43
CA ARG A 525 11.74 -1.39 -5.03
C ARG A 525 11.53 -2.50 -4.00
N GLY A 526 10.75 -3.53 -4.35
CA GLY A 526 10.49 -4.69 -3.51
C GLY A 526 11.26 -5.92 -3.96
N GLY A 527 11.72 -6.74 -3.01
CA GLY A 527 12.46 -7.97 -3.25
C GLY A 527 13.98 -7.84 -3.22
N LEU A 528 14.51 -6.66 -2.88
CA LEU A 528 15.92 -6.54 -2.49
C LEU A 528 16.15 -7.29 -1.15
N PRO A 529 17.36 -7.81 -0.91
CA PRO A 529 17.66 -8.61 0.28
C PRO A 529 17.44 -7.84 1.59
N ASP A 530 17.01 -8.55 2.64
CA ASP A 530 16.73 -7.96 3.96
C ASP A 530 17.95 -7.24 4.55
N LEU A 531 19.13 -7.87 4.44
CA LEU A 531 20.36 -7.43 5.08
C LEU A 531 21.45 -7.03 4.08
N VAL A 532 22.22 -6.03 4.49
CA VAL A 532 23.56 -5.77 3.94
C VAL A 532 24.54 -5.84 5.10
N VAL A 533 25.54 -6.72 5.00
CA VAL A 533 26.58 -6.91 6.03
C VAL A 533 27.96 -6.73 5.41
N TRP A 534 28.86 -6.03 6.10
CA TRP A 534 30.21 -5.80 5.58
C TRP A 534 31.26 -5.85 6.68
N ASN A 535 32.49 -6.13 6.25
CA ASN A 535 33.67 -6.05 7.09
C ASN A 535 34.45 -4.78 6.75
N THR A 536 34.60 -3.88 7.73
CA THR A 536 35.20 -2.56 7.48
C THR A 536 36.67 -2.67 7.03
N PRO A 537 37.55 -3.45 7.71
CA PRO A 537 38.95 -3.55 7.30
C PRO A 537 39.23 -4.21 5.95
N SER A 538 38.44 -5.22 5.56
CA SER A 538 38.66 -6.00 4.32
C SER A 538 37.77 -5.58 3.15
N HIS A 539 36.87 -4.61 3.37
CA HIS A 539 35.84 -4.17 2.44
C HIS A 539 34.97 -5.28 1.84
N ARG A 540 34.90 -6.46 2.48
CA ARG A 540 34.04 -7.55 2.06
C ARG A 540 32.58 -7.22 2.38
N CYS A 541 31.70 -7.28 1.40
CA CYS A 541 30.28 -7.02 1.54
C CYS A 541 29.45 -8.24 1.09
N LYS A 542 28.40 -8.55 1.85
CA LYS A 542 27.39 -9.54 1.49
C LYS A 542 25.99 -8.96 1.54
N LEU A 543 25.16 -9.38 0.58
CA LEU A 543 23.74 -9.08 0.54
C LEU A 543 22.97 -10.35 0.90
N VAL A 544 22.19 -10.31 1.98
CA VAL A 544 21.63 -11.52 2.58
C VAL A 544 20.12 -11.41 2.69
N GLU A 545 19.44 -12.39 2.12
CA GLU A 545 18.00 -12.61 2.30
C GLU A 545 17.77 -13.62 3.42
N VAL A 546 16.98 -13.27 4.43
CA VAL A 546 16.75 -14.10 5.61
C VAL A 546 15.41 -14.82 5.47
N LYS A 547 15.41 -16.13 5.73
CA LYS A 547 14.19 -16.95 5.68
C LYS A 547 13.94 -17.65 7.00
N GLY A 548 12.80 -17.33 7.61
CA GLY A 548 12.30 -18.06 8.77
C GLY A 548 11.83 -19.48 8.42
N PRO A 549 11.46 -20.30 9.42
CA PRO A 549 11.23 -21.74 9.27
C PRO A 549 10.17 -22.15 8.21
N SER A 550 9.21 -21.29 7.93
CA SER A 550 8.12 -21.55 6.97
C SER A 550 8.14 -20.62 5.75
N ASP A 551 9.13 -19.73 5.66
CA ASP A 551 9.20 -18.74 4.59
C ASP A 551 9.96 -19.28 3.37
N ARG A 552 9.63 -18.75 2.19
CA ARG A 552 10.26 -19.08 0.92
C ARG A 552 10.58 -17.82 0.14
N LEU A 553 11.57 -17.91 -0.75
CA LEU A 553 11.87 -16.83 -1.68
C LEU A 553 10.65 -16.52 -2.55
N SER A 554 10.28 -15.25 -2.61
CA SER A 554 9.36 -14.75 -3.62
C SER A 554 10.04 -14.68 -4.98
N HIS A 555 9.26 -14.72 -6.06
CA HIS A 555 9.80 -14.58 -7.42
C HIS A 555 10.58 -13.26 -7.63
N LYS A 556 10.19 -12.17 -6.94
CA LYS A 556 10.93 -10.90 -7.00
C LYS A 556 12.31 -11.02 -6.35
N GLN A 557 12.39 -11.68 -5.19
CA GLN A 557 13.64 -11.91 -4.48
C GLN A 557 14.60 -12.78 -5.28
N MET A 558 14.10 -13.88 -5.85
CA MET A 558 14.93 -14.74 -6.71
C MET A 558 15.58 -13.95 -7.85
N ILE A 559 14.82 -13.07 -8.51
CA ILE A 559 15.36 -12.28 -9.62
C ILE A 559 16.34 -11.22 -9.12
N TRP A 560 16.07 -10.57 -7.99
CA TRP A 560 17.02 -9.62 -7.42
C TRP A 560 18.34 -10.27 -7.02
N LEU A 561 18.30 -11.44 -6.40
CA LEU A 561 19.53 -12.16 -6.02
C LEU A 561 20.36 -12.55 -7.24
N ASP A 562 19.71 -13.09 -8.29
CA ASP A 562 20.36 -13.39 -9.58
C ASP A 562 20.96 -12.14 -10.24
N GLU A 563 20.25 -11.01 -10.23
CA GLU A 563 20.74 -9.75 -10.81
C GLU A 563 21.90 -9.16 -10.01
N LEU A 564 21.84 -9.18 -8.68
CA LEU A 564 22.93 -8.73 -7.81
C LEU A 564 24.19 -9.60 -8.01
N GLN A 565 24.01 -10.92 -8.17
CA GLN A 565 25.10 -11.84 -8.49
C GLN A 565 25.74 -11.52 -9.85
N LYS A 566 24.94 -11.22 -10.89
CA LYS A 566 25.44 -10.78 -12.21
C LYS A 566 26.22 -9.46 -12.15
N LEU A 567 25.86 -8.58 -11.22
CA LEU A 567 26.60 -7.34 -10.96
C LEU A 567 27.92 -7.58 -10.19
N GLY A 568 28.15 -8.80 -9.71
CA GLY A 568 29.35 -9.20 -8.99
C GLY A 568 29.26 -9.08 -7.47
N ALA A 569 28.06 -8.86 -6.91
CA ALA A 569 27.86 -8.84 -5.46
C ALA A 569 27.85 -10.25 -4.88
N GLU A 570 28.37 -10.43 -3.67
CA GLU A 570 28.28 -11.68 -2.93
C GLU A 570 26.89 -11.78 -2.29
N VAL A 571 26.03 -12.66 -2.81
CA VAL A 571 24.65 -12.87 -2.35
C VAL A 571 24.48 -14.20 -1.62
N GLU A 572 23.63 -14.23 -0.59
CA GLU A 572 23.39 -15.43 0.21
C GLU A 572 21.94 -15.47 0.73
N VAL A 573 21.37 -16.68 0.87
CA VAL A 573 20.09 -16.89 1.53
C VAL A 573 20.34 -17.58 2.87
N CYS A 574 20.00 -16.92 3.96
CA CYS A 574 20.20 -17.40 5.32
C CYS A 574 18.90 -17.99 5.89
N HIS A 575 18.82 -19.32 5.95
CA HIS A 575 17.69 -20.05 6.54
C HIS A 575 17.85 -20.15 8.05
N VAL A 576 16.83 -19.76 8.80
CA VAL A 576 16.79 -19.91 10.25
C VAL A 576 15.90 -21.11 10.62
N VAL A 577 16.53 -22.12 11.22
CA VAL A 577 15.82 -23.28 11.76
C VAL A 577 15.59 -23.10 13.25
N ALA A 578 14.34 -23.26 13.67
CA ALA A 578 13.95 -23.19 15.07
C ALA A 578 14.45 -24.42 15.86
N VAL A 579 15.04 -24.18 17.02
CA VAL A 579 15.47 -25.23 17.97
C VAL A 579 14.77 -25.01 19.31
N GLY A 580 14.24 -26.07 19.93
CA GLY A 580 13.83 -26.03 21.35
C GLY A 580 12.35 -25.86 21.69
N ALA A 581 11.39 -26.30 20.87
CA ALA A 581 10.00 -26.44 21.30
C ALA A 581 9.71 -27.86 21.84
N LYS A 582 10.24 -28.22 23.01
CA LYS A 582 9.59 -29.28 23.81
C LYS A 582 8.49 -28.61 24.63
N SER A 583 7.25 -28.74 24.17
CA SER A 583 6.08 -28.57 25.01
C SER A 583 6.19 -29.53 26.19
N GLN A 584 6.65 -29.06 27.35
CA GLN A 584 6.10 -29.60 28.59
C GLN A 584 4.68 -29.02 28.67
N SER A 585 3.73 -29.74 28.08
CA SER A 585 2.35 -29.66 28.53
C SER A 585 2.38 -30.09 29.99
N LEU A 586 2.30 -29.11 30.90
CA LEU A 586 1.87 -29.40 32.26
C LEU A 586 0.45 -29.93 32.13
N SER A 587 0.32 -31.23 32.39
CA SER A 587 -0.89 -32.02 32.43
C SER A 587 -1.94 -31.45 33.38
#